data_AF-A0A3Q4IH47-F1
#
_entry.id   AF-A0A3Q4IH47-F1
#
_cell.length_a   1.000
_cell.length_b   1.000
_cell.length_c   1.000
_cell.angle_alpha   90.00
_cell.angle_beta   90.00
_cell.angle_gamma   90.00
#
_symmetry.space_group_name_H-M   'P 1'
#
loop_
_entity.id
_entity.type
_entity.pdbx_description
1 polymer ?
#
loop_
_entity_poly.entity_id
_entity_poly.type
_entity_poly.pdbx_seq_one_letter_code
_entity_poly.pdbx_strand_id
1 'polypeptide(L)'
;MAITPAERLDFLNEQRLLGHYCDVSILVQGQAFKAHRAVLAASSLYFRDLFSSAADSSSSSSDSSSQAVFELPSSVTPTCFQQILSFCYTGRLTTFFDR
;
A
#
# COMPACT_ATOMS: atom_id res chain seq x y z
N MET A 1 -6.04 -12.22 -24.10
CA MET A 1 -5.14 -12.92 -23.16
C MET A 1 -5.66 -12.65 -21.76
N ALA A 2 -6.00 -13.68 -20.99
CA ALA A 2 -6.38 -13.50 -19.58
C ALA A 2 -5.12 -13.59 -18.73
N ILE A 3 -4.86 -12.57 -17.92
CA ILE A 3 -3.76 -12.56 -16.94
C ILE A 3 -4.15 -13.53 -15.84
N THR A 4 -3.26 -14.47 -15.49
CA THR A 4 -3.55 -15.40 -14.39
C THR A 4 -3.54 -14.66 -13.04
N PRO A 5 -4.24 -15.18 -12.01
CA PRO A 5 -4.27 -14.52 -10.70
C PRO A 5 -2.88 -14.27 -10.07
N ALA A 6 -1.90 -15.15 -10.35
CA ALA A 6 -0.53 -15.01 -9.89
C ALA A 6 0.22 -13.90 -10.65
N GLU A 7 0.18 -13.91 -11.99
CA GLU A 7 0.82 -12.89 -12.83
C GLU A 7 0.25 -11.49 -12.56
N ARG A 8 -1.03 -11.40 -12.16
CA ARG A 8 -1.66 -10.12 -11.82
C ARG A 8 -0.94 -9.39 -10.70
N LEU A 9 -0.47 -10.10 -9.68
CA LEU A 9 0.25 -9.50 -8.56
C LEU A 9 1.64 -9.03 -8.98
N ASP A 10 2.31 -9.80 -9.85
CA ASP A 10 3.62 -9.40 -10.40
C ASP A 10 3.52 -8.11 -11.21
N PHE A 11 2.51 -7.96 -12.09
CA PHE A 11 2.27 -6.71 -12.82
C PHE A 11 1.93 -5.53 -11.90
N LEU A 12 1.10 -5.74 -10.87
CA LEU A 12 0.79 -4.69 -9.89
C LEU A 12 2.03 -4.28 -9.09
N ASN A 13 2.93 -5.23 -8.80
CA ASN A 13 4.18 -4.96 -8.13
C ASN A 13 5.12 -4.11 -9.01
N GLU A 14 5.22 -4.45 -10.30
CA GLU A 14 5.97 -3.67 -11.28
C GLU A 14 5.44 -2.24 -11.38
N GLN A 15 4.12 -2.08 -11.53
CA GLN A 15 3.47 -0.77 -11.54
C GLN A 15 3.79 0.04 -10.28
N ARG A 16 3.75 -0.59 -9.11
CA ARG A 16 4.12 0.05 -7.83
C ARG A 16 5.57 0.52 -7.83
N LEU A 17 6.51 -0.32 -8.29
CA LEU A 17 7.93 0.03 -8.33
C LEU A 17 8.22 1.18 -9.29
N LEU A 18 7.47 1.28 -10.39
CA LEU A 18 7.52 2.40 -11.34
C LEU A 18 6.73 3.63 -10.85
N GLY A 19 5.96 3.50 -9.77
CA GLY A 19 5.09 4.54 -9.24
C GLY A 19 3.84 4.83 -10.10
N HIS A 20 3.51 3.93 -11.03
CA HIS A 20 2.32 4.05 -11.86
C HIS A 20 1.07 3.74 -11.05
N TYR A 21 0.02 4.53 -11.27
CA TYR A 21 -1.32 4.37 -10.67
C TYR A 21 -1.36 4.32 -9.13
N CYS A 22 -0.24 4.58 -8.46
CA CYS A 22 -0.18 4.67 -7.00
C CYS A 22 -0.95 5.90 -6.53
N ASP A 23 -2.08 5.65 -5.87
CA ASP A 23 -3.04 6.66 -5.41
C ASP A 23 -2.88 6.98 -3.91
N VAL A 24 -1.98 6.27 -3.22
CA VAL A 24 -1.69 6.48 -1.80
C VAL A 24 -0.18 6.46 -1.51
N SER A 25 0.24 7.22 -0.50
CA SER A 25 1.58 7.16 0.08
C SER A 25 1.47 6.82 1.57
N ILE A 26 2.18 5.79 2.01
CA ILE A 26 2.26 5.42 3.42
C ILE A 26 3.57 5.96 3.99
N LEU A 27 3.48 6.86 4.97
CA LEU A 27 4.62 7.43 5.68
C LEU A 27 4.94 6.58 6.91
N VAL A 28 6.18 6.10 7.02
CA VAL A 28 6.66 5.29 8.15
C VAL A 28 7.97 5.88 8.62
N GLN A 29 7.97 6.48 9.81
CA GLN A 29 9.15 7.12 10.40
C GLN A 29 9.86 8.10 9.42
N GLY A 30 9.07 8.89 8.69
CA GLY A 30 9.58 9.85 7.70
C GLY A 30 9.90 9.26 6.32
N GLN A 31 9.84 7.94 6.13
CA GLN A 31 10.02 7.30 4.82
C GLN A 31 8.67 7.08 4.13
N ALA A 32 8.54 7.58 2.89
CA ALA A 32 7.31 7.46 2.10
C ALA A 32 7.32 6.23 1.18
N PHE A 33 6.23 5.47 1.20
CA PHE A 33 6.00 4.29 0.38
C PHE A 33 4.78 4.47 -0.51
N LYS A 34 5.00 4.59 -1.83
CA LYS A 34 3.91 4.63 -2.81
C LYS A 34 3.26 3.26 -2.98
N ALA A 35 1.93 3.23 -3.00
CA ALA A 35 1.16 2.01 -3.17
C ALA A 35 -0.22 2.29 -3.80
N HIS A 36 -0.93 1.21 -4.12
CA HIS A 36 -2.32 1.21 -4.54
C HIS A 36 -3.24 0.90 -3.34
N ARG A 37 -4.25 1.75 -3.09
CA ARG A 37 -5.25 1.55 -2.03
C ARG A 37 -5.95 0.22 -2.17
N ALA A 38 -6.31 -0.16 -3.39
CA ALA A 38 -7.03 -1.41 -3.68
C ALA A 38 -6.23 -2.66 -3.23
N VAL A 39 -4.92 -2.69 -3.47
CA VAL A 39 -4.07 -3.84 -3.09
C VAL A 39 -3.93 -3.93 -1.57
N LEU A 40 -3.70 -2.79 -0.91
CA LEU A 40 -3.58 -2.73 0.56
C LEU A 40 -4.91 -3.10 1.25
N ALA A 41 -6.04 -2.57 0.77
CA ALA A 41 -7.38 -2.86 1.31
C ALA A 41 -7.80 -4.32 1.10
N ALA A 42 -7.42 -4.93 -0.03
CA ALA A 42 -7.67 -6.36 -0.28
C ALA A 42 -6.82 -7.26 0.63
N SER A 43 -5.64 -6.80 1.02
CA SER A 43 -4.68 -7.58 1.81
C SER A 43 -4.83 -7.38 3.33
N SER A 44 -5.47 -6.30 3.77
CA SER A 44 -5.55 -5.93 5.19
C SER A 44 -6.83 -5.16 5.52
N LEU A 45 -7.55 -5.66 6.53
CA LEU A 45 -8.73 -5.00 7.08
C LEU A 45 -8.41 -3.62 7.65
N TYR A 46 -7.23 -3.46 8.27
CA TYR A 46 -6.79 -2.17 8.79
C TYR A 46 -6.73 -1.11 7.70
N PHE A 47 -6.09 -1.42 6.56
CA PHE A 47 -6.00 -0.47 5.44
C PHE A 47 -7.36 -0.23 4.79
N ARG A 48 -8.22 -1.26 4.71
CA ARG A 48 -9.58 -1.10 4.21
C ARG A 48 -10.37 -0.08 5.03
N ASP A 49 -10.35 -0.22 6.34
CA ASP A 49 -11.12 0.64 7.25
C ASP A 49 -10.50 2.06 7.32
N LEU A 50 -9.16 2.15 7.28
CA LEU A 50 -8.42 3.41 7.19
C LEU A 50 -8.81 4.21 5.93
N PHE A 51 -8.89 3.55 4.77
CA PHE A 51 -9.23 4.23 3.53
C PHE A 51 -10.72 4.57 3.40
N SER A 52 -11.60 3.80 4.03
CA SER A 52 -13.04 4.10 4.07
C SER A 52 -13.32 5.34 4.91
N SER A 53 -12.77 5.41 6.12
CA SER A 53 -12.94 6.57 7.00
C SER A 53 -12.39 7.87 6.40
N ALA A 54 -11.29 7.79 5.65
CA ALA A 54 -10.75 8.92 4.91
C ALA A 54 -11.67 9.38 3.77
N ALA A 55 -12.39 8.46 3.11
CA ALA A 55 -13.33 8.80 2.04
C ALA A 55 -14.53 9.58 2.59
N ASP A 56 -15.08 9.17 3.73
CA ASP A 56 -16.24 9.83 4.37
C ASP A 56 -15.92 11.25 4.85
N SER A 57 -14.67 11.46 5.28
CA SER A 57 -14.16 12.75 5.77
C SER A 57 -13.89 13.77 4.65
N SER A 58 -13.70 13.31 3.42
CA SER A 58 -13.29 14.14 2.27
C SER A 58 -14.43 14.88 1.57
N SER A 59 -15.66 14.84 2.11
CA SER A 59 -16.82 15.60 1.63
C SER A 59 -16.71 17.13 1.81
N SER A 60 -15.58 17.65 2.31
CA SER A 60 -15.37 19.09 2.57
C SER A 60 -14.12 19.72 1.94
N SER A 61 -13.32 19.02 1.13
CA SER A 61 -12.28 19.69 0.32
C SER A 61 -12.08 19.03 -1.04
N SER A 62 -12.73 19.63 -2.03
CA SER A 62 -12.57 19.40 -3.46
C SER A 62 -11.17 19.81 -3.94
N ASP A 63 -10.18 18.95 -3.74
CA ASP A 63 -8.90 19.07 -4.45
C ASP A 63 -8.45 17.70 -4.99
N SER A 64 -9.04 17.33 -6.12
CA SER A 64 -9.04 16.00 -6.73
C SER A 64 -7.70 15.57 -7.37
N SER A 65 -6.55 16.07 -6.90
CA SER A 65 -5.23 15.68 -7.44
C SER A 65 -4.16 15.33 -6.41
N SER A 66 -4.43 15.52 -5.12
CA SER A 66 -3.45 15.28 -4.06
C SER A 66 -3.44 13.79 -3.67
N GLN A 67 -2.33 13.09 -3.97
CA GLN A 67 -2.07 11.72 -3.51
C GLN A 67 -2.29 11.63 -1.99
N ALA A 68 -3.19 10.75 -1.53
CA ALA A 68 -3.50 10.66 -0.10
C ALA A 68 -2.27 10.14 0.67
N VAL A 69 -1.88 10.84 1.74
CA VAL A 69 -0.75 10.44 2.59
C VAL A 69 -1.27 9.96 3.94
N PHE A 70 -0.88 8.76 4.35
CA PHE A 70 -1.23 8.20 5.66
C PHE A 70 0.04 7.88 6.44
N GLU A 71 0.12 8.35 7.67
CA GLU A 71 1.25 8.05 8.55
C GLU A 71 0.93 6.86 9.45
N LEU A 72 1.83 5.89 9.50
CA LEU A 72 1.75 4.76 10.42
C LEU A 72 2.38 5.11 11.77
N PRO A 73 1.92 4.46 12.87
CA PRO A 73 2.50 4.64 14.18
C PRO A 73 4.02 4.37 14.21
N SER A 74 4.74 5.06 15.09
CA SER A 74 6.20 4.92 15.25
C SER A 74 6.65 3.51 15.66
N SER A 75 5.75 2.67 16.16
CA SER A 75 5.99 1.25 16.44
C SER A 75 6.25 0.41 15.19
N VAL A 76 5.83 0.88 14.02
CA VAL A 76 6.12 0.24 12.73
C VAL A 76 7.41 0.80 12.18
N THR A 77 8.39 -0.07 11.94
CA THR A 77 9.65 0.32 11.30
C THR A 77 9.52 0.27 9.76
N PRO A 78 10.29 1.09 9.01
CA PRO A 78 10.28 1.04 7.54
C PRO A 78 10.59 -0.36 6.99
N THR A 79 11.54 -1.07 7.60
CA THR A 79 11.88 -2.45 7.23
C THR A 79 10.70 -3.40 7.41
N CYS A 80 10.00 -3.32 8.55
CA CYS A 80 8.82 -4.14 8.81
C CYS A 80 7.72 -3.84 7.78
N PHE A 81 7.42 -2.57 7.54
CA PHE A 81 6.42 -2.18 6.57
C PHE A 81 6.77 -2.61 5.15
N GLN A 82 8.05 -2.52 4.75
CA GLN A 82 8.50 -2.99 3.44
C GLN A 82 8.24 -4.50 3.24
N GLN A 83 8.39 -5.32 4.28
CA GLN A 83 8.06 -6.75 4.21
C GLN A 83 6.57 -7.00 4.04
N ILE A 84 5.74 -6.28 4.82
CA ILE A 84 4.27 -6.34 4.69
C ILE A 84 3.85 -5.90 3.29
N LEU A 85 4.40 -4.79 2.80
CA LEU A 85 4.11 -4.26 1.47
C LEU A 85 4.53 -5.26 0.39
N SER A 86 5.72 -5.85 0.48
CA SER A 86 6.15 -6.90 -0.45
C SER A 86 5.19 -8.10 -0.43
N PHE A 87 4.73 -8.52 0.74
CA PHE A 87 3.75 -9.60 0.86
C PHE A 87 2.44 -9.27 0.16
N CYS A 88 1.90 -8.06 0.31
CA CYS A 88 0.67 -7.64 -0.38
C CYS A 88 0.76 -7.74 -1.92
N TYR A 89 1.97 -7.59 -2.47
CA TYR A 89 2.21 -7.58 -3.92
C TYR A 89 2.80 -8.88 -4.47
N THR A 90 3.17 -9.84 -3.63
CA THR A 90 3.80 -11.11 -4.08
C THR A 90 3.16 -12.35 -3.50
N GLY A 91 2.30 -12.20 -2.48
CA GLY A 91 1.73 -13.30 -1.71
C GLY A 91 2.77 -14.07 -0.87
N ARG A 92 4.02 -13.60 -0.82
CA ARG A 92 5.14 -14.27 -0.11
C ARG A 92 5.71 -13.34 0.95
N LEU A 93 5.68 -13.79 2.20
CA LEU A 93 6.30 -13.07 3.31
C LEU A 93 7.72 -13.61 3.50
N THR A 94 8.73 -12.78 3.21
CA THR A 94 10.13 -13.18 3.41
C THR A 94 10.59 -12.65 4.76
N THR A 95 10.31 -13.38 5.84
CA THR A 95 10.84 -13.03 7.16
C THR A 95 12.31 -13.41 7.21
N PHE A 96 13.22 -12.43 7.13
CA PHE A 96 14.66 -12.62 7.41
C PHE A 96 14.90 -12.79 8.92
N PHE A 97 14.18 -13.73 9.56
CA PHE A 97 14.32 -14.04 10.99
C PHE A 97 15.32 -15.19 11.26
N ASP A 98 16.10 -15.57 10.26
CA ASP A 98 17.15 -16.59 10.38
C ASP A 98 18.48 -16.04 9.86
N ARG A 99 19.20 -15.34 10.75
CA ARG A 99 20.66 -15.28 10.76
C ARG A 99 21.18 -14.75 12.09
#